data_AF-A0A380DQW7-F1
#
_entry.id   AF-A0A380DQW7-F1
#
_cell.length_a   1.000
_cell.length_b   1.000
_cell.length_c   1.000
_cell.angle_alpha   90.00
_cell.angle_beta   90.00
_cell.angle_gamma   90.00
#
_symmetry.space_group_name_H-M   'P 1'
#
loop_
_entity.id
_entity.type
_entity.pdbx_description
1 polymer ?
#
loop_
_entity_poly.entity_id
_entity_poly.type
_entity_poly.pdbx_seq_one_letter_code
_entity_poly.pdbx_strand_id
1 'polypeptide(L)' 'MRRWQGLVEEFKAHLPVNENTPKLTLNEGNTPLIHCENMSKILGIDLYVKYEGANPTGSFKDRGMVMAVTKAKEQGKKL' A
#
# COMPACT_ATOMS: atom_id res chain seq x y z
N MET A 1 0.28 -19.91 2.28
CA MET A 1 0.67 -18.52 2.00
C MET A 1 0.52 -17.69 3.27
N ARG A 2 1.44 -16.75 3.54
CA ARG A 2 1.32 -15.79 4.65
C ARG A 2 0.24 -14.76 4.28
N ARG A 3 -0.63 -14.41 5.23
CA ARG A 3 -1.66 -13.38 5.07
C ARG A 3 -1.04 -11.98 5.12
N TRP A 4 -1.36 -11.12 4.16
CA TRP A 4 -0.98 -9.70 4.15
C TRP A 4 -1.55 -8.96 5.38
N GLN A 5 -0.72 -8.21 6.08
CA GLN A 5 -1.08 -7.48 7.31
C GLN A 5 -1.15 -5.95 7.14
N GLY A 6 -1.10 -5.44 5.92
CA GLY A 6 -1.07 -4.00 5.65
C GLY A 6 0.33 -3.41 5.54
N LEU A 7 0.42 -2.23 4.94
CA LEU A 7 1.69 -1.62 4.54
C LEU A 7 2.62 -1.35 5.73
N VAL A 8 2.06 -0.87 6.85
CA VAL A 8 2.85 -0.47 8.02
C VAL A 8 3.56 -1.67 8.65
N GLU A 9 2.91 -2.82 8.78
CA GLU A 9 3.53 -4.02 9.36
C GLU A 9 4.51 -4.68 8.39
N GLU A 10 4.13 -4.82 7.12
CA GLU A 10 4.92 -5.57 6.13
C GLU A 10 6.21 -4.83 5.74
N PHE A 11 6.22 -3.50 5.81
CA PHE A 11 7.37 -2.66 5.49
C PHE A 11 7.92 -1.87 6.69
N LYS A 12 7.63 -2.28 7.92
CA LYS A 12 8.06 -1.56 9.14
C LYS A 12 9.56 -1.24 9.18
N ALA A 13 10.40 -2.10 8.63
CA ALA A 13 11.86 -1.90 8.58
C ALA A 13 12.29 -0.70 7.73
N HIS A 14 11.40 -0.19 6.87
CA HIS A 14 11.65 0.93 5.95
C HIS A 14 10.81 2.17 6.28
N LEU A 15 10.03 2.13 7.35
CA LEU A 15 9.09 3.19 7.73
C LEU A 15 9.49 3.79 9.09
N PRO A 16 9.14 5.05 9.36
CA PRO A 16 9.46 5.72 10.62
C PRO A 16 8.52 5.27 11.76
N VAL A 17 8.57 3.98 12.10
CA VAL A 17 7.72 3.32 13.09
C VAL A 17 8.54 2.67 14.20
N ASN A 18 7.96 2.57 15.38
CA ASN A 18 8.56 1.96 16.57
C ASN A 18 7.53 1.06 17.27
N GLU A 19 7.89 0.50 18.43
CA GLU A 19 7.03 -0.41 19.20
C GLU A 19 5.71 0.25 19.67
N ASN A 20 5.69 1.57 19.83
CA ASN A 20 4.52 2.34 20.23
C ASN A 20 3.69 2.82 19.04
N THR A 21 4.16 2.64 17.81
CA THR A 21 3.42 3.07 16.61
C THR A 21 2.16 2.21 16.45
N PRO A 22 0.96 2.82 16.38
CA PRO A 22 -0.28 2.06 16.19
C PRO A 22 -0.26 1.23 14.91
N LYS A 23 -0.72 -0.02 14.99
CA LYS A 23 -0.89 -0.91 13.84
C LYS A 23 -2.19 -0.62 13.09
N LEU A 24 -2.31 0.57 12.52
CA LEU A 24 -3.47 0.95 11.71
C LEU A 24 -3.35 0.34 10.30
N THR A 25 -4.43 -0.24 9.78
CA THR A 25 -4.48 -0.71 8.40
C THR A 25 -5.93 -0.93 7.94
N LEU A 26 -6.15 -0.83 6.63
CA LEU A 26 -7.32 -1.36 5.93
C LEU A 26 -6.92 -2.51 4.97
N ASN A 27 -5.74 -3.09 5.18
CA ASN A 27 -5.03 -4.01 4.28
C ASN A 27 -4.61 -3.37 2.94
N GLU A 28 -4.31 -2.07 2.95
CA GLU A 28 -3.74 -1.36 1.81
C GLU A 28 -2.39 -1.94 1.35
N GLY A 29 -2.05 -1.72 0.08
CA GLY A 29 -0.87 -2.29 -0.53
C GLY A 29 -1.09 -3.70 -1.11
N ASN A 30 0.02 -4.38 -1.41
CA ASN A 30 0.03 -5.70 -2.07
C ASN A 30 -0.93 -5.84 -3.28
N THR A 31 -1.13 -4.74 -4.01
CA THR A 31 -1.99 -4.68 -5.19
C THR A 31 -1.41 -5.49 -6.35
N PRO A 32 -2.23 -5.99 -7.28
CA PRO A 32 -1.74 -6.77 -8.42
C PRO A 32 -0.75 -6.00 -9.29
N LEU A 33 0.27 -6.72 -9.80
CA LEU A 33 1.08 -6.28 -10.94
C LEU A 33 0.62 -7.11 -12.14
N ILE A 34 -0.14 -6.49 -13.05
CA ILE A 34 -0.84 -7.18 -14.13
C ILE A 34 0.00 -7.07 -15.39
N HIS A 35 0.39 -8.21 -15.98
CA HIS A 35 0.99 -8.23 -17.31
C HIS A 35 -0.09 -7.97 -18.37
N CYS A 36 0.10 -6.96 -19.22
CA CYS A 36 -0.87 -6.55 -20.24
C CYS A 36 -0.50 -7.13 -21.60
N GLU A 37 -0.74 -8.42 -21.81
CA GLU A 37 -0.26 -9.16 -22.99
C GLU A 37 -0.66 -8.51 -24.33
N ASN A 38 -1.93 -8.12 -24.50
CA ASN A 38 -2.42 -7.53 -25.75
C ASN A 38 -1.75 -6.19 -26.06
N MET A 39 -1.61 -5.33 -25.04
CA MET A 39 -0.96 -4.03 -25.18
C MET A 39 0.54 -4.18 -25.42
N SER A 40 1.18 -5.15 -24.78
CA SER A 40 2.59 -5.49 -24.99
C SER A 40 2.87 -5.82 -26.45
N LYS A 41 2.01 -6.65 -27.07
CA LYS A 41 2.10 -6.98 -28.51
C LYS A 41 1.93 -5.75 -29.41
N ILE A 42 0.97 -4.87 -29.11
CA ILE A 42 0.70 -3.67 -29.91
C ILE A 42 1.87 -2.67 -29.83
N LEU A 43 2.45 -2.51 -28.65
CA LEU A 43 3.50 -1.51 -28.38
C LEU A 43 4.93 -2.04 -28.63
N GLY A 44 5.11 -3.35 -28.76
CA GLY A 44 6.43 -3.96 -28.90
C GLY A 44 7.29 -3.88 -27.64
N ILE A 45 6.67 -3.81 -26.46
CA ILE A 45 7.34 -3.72 -25.14
C ILE A 45 6.73 -4.74 -24.16
N ASP A 46 7.41 -5.00 -23.06
CA ASP A 46 6.86 -5.79 -21.94
C ASP A 46 6.12 -4.87 -20.94
N LEU A 47 4.80 -4.76 -21.11
CA LEU A 47 3.98 -3.81 -20.37
C LEU A 47 3.32 -4.46 -19.15
N TYR A 48 3.55 -3.84 -17.98
CA TYR A 48 2.85 -4.16 -16.74
C TYR A 48 2.10 -2.97 -16.17
N VAL A 49 0.96 -3.23 -15.54
CA VAL A 49 0.18 -2.25 -14.79
C VAL A 49 0.18 -2.60 -13.31
N LYS A 50 0.67 -1.68 -12.48
CA LYS A 50 0.50 -1.75 -11.03
C LYS A 50 -0.89 -1.24 -10.67
N TYR A 51 -1.83 -2.15 -10.40
CA TYR A 51 -3.25 -1.80 -10.27
C TYR A 51 -3.60 -1.26 -8.87
N GLU A 52 -3.30 0.01 -8.65
CA GLU A 52 -3.53 0.71 -7.38
C GLU A 52 -5.01 0.97 -7.05
N GLY A 53 -5.92 0.77 -8.01
CA GLY A 53 -7.36 0.84 -7.79
C GLY A 53 -7.90 -0.28 -6.89
N ALA A 54 -7.13 -1.34 -6.65
CA ALA A 54 -7.49 -2.43 -5.74
C ALA A 54 -7.22 -2.11 -4.25
N ASN A 55 -6.69 -0.92 -3.93
CA ASN A 55 -6.60 -0.47 -2.54
C ASN A 55 -8.00 -0.20 -1.95
N PRO A 56 -8.16 -0.19 -0.61
CA PRO A 56 -9.45 -0.07 0.07
C PRO A 56 -10.35 1.11 -0.36
N THR A 57 -9.77 2.29 -0.63
CA THR A 57 -10.51 3.49 -1.07
C THR A 57 -10.45 3.73 -2.58
N GLY A 58 -9.86 2.79 -3.33
CA GLY A 58 -9.79 2.85 -4.79
C GLY A 58 -8.62 3.66 -5.34
N SER A 59 -7.62 4.01 -4.53
CA SER A 59 -6.43 4.70 -5.04
C SER A 59 -5.16 4.42 -4.23
N PHE A 60 -4.01 4.75 -4.81
CA PHE A 60 -2.71 4.65 -4.14
C PHE A 60 -2.59 5.53 -2.89
N LYS A 61 -3.50 6.50 -2.70
CA LYS A 61 -3.45 7.44 -1.56
C LYS A 61 -3.54 6.72 -0.22
N ASP A 62 -4.16 5.55 -0.16
CA ASP A 62 -4.24 4.74 1.06
C ASP A 62 -2.85 4.43 1.64
N ARG A 63 -1.84 4.23 0.78
CA ARG A 63 -0.46 3.96 1.20
C ARG A 63 0.14 5.10 2.01
N GLY A 64 -0.04 6.33 1.52
CA GLY A 64 0.44 7.51 2.23
C GLY A 64 -0.44 7.83 3.44
N MET A 65 -1.76 7.65 3.29
CA MET A 65 -2.71 8.07 4.31
C MET A 65 -2.68 7.17 5.54
N VAL A 66 -2.50 5.84 5.38
CA VAL A 66 -2.31 4.96 6.54
C VAL A 66 -1.11 5.40 7.38
N MET A 67 0.01 5.78 6.75
CA MET A 67 1.20 6.24 7.45
C MET A 67 0.97 7.60 8.13
N ALA A 68 0.38 8.55 7.41
CA ALA A 68 0.10 9.89 7.94
C ALA A 68 -0.83 9.82 9.17
N VAL A 69 -1.94 9.09 9.07
CA VAL A 69 -2.91 8.93 10.15
C VAL A 69 -2.31 8.15 11.33
N THR A 70 -1.50 7.13 11.05
CA THR A 70 -0.76 6.37 12.08
C THR A 70 0.14 7.29 12.92
N LYS A 71 0.96 8.14 12.27
CA LYS A 71 1.83 9.08 12.99
C LYS A 71 1.06 10.18 13.69
N ALA A 72 -0.02 10.69 13.10
CA ALA A 72 -0.87 11.68 13.76
C ALA A 72 -1.45 11.12 15.07
N LYS A 73 -1.94 9.87 15.04
CA LYS A 73 -2.43 9.19 16.25
C LYS A 73 -1.33 8.95 17.28
N GLU A 74 -0.13 8.54 16.84
CA GLU A 74 1.03 8.37 17.72
C GLU A 74 1.43 9.69 18.43
N GLN A 75 1.24 10.83 17.77
CA GLN A 75 1.48 12.17 18.34
C GLN A 75 0.31 12.70 19.19
N GLY A 76 -0.70 11.88 19.48
CA GLY A 76 -1.85 12.27 20.28
C GLY A 76 -2.81 13.25 19.59
N LYS A 77 -2.77 13.36 18.26
CA LYS A 77 -3.75 14.16 17.51
C LYS A 77 -5.11 13.47 17.53
N LYS A 78 -6.17 14.27 17.68
CA LYS A 78 -7.54 13.81 17.48
C LYS A 78 -7.78 13.65 15.97
N LEU A 79 -8.25 12.47 15.56
CA LEU A 79 -8.58 12.11 14.19
C LEU A 79 -10.09 12.28 13.93
#